data_AF-A0A1I4QRM4-F1
#
_entry.id   AF-A0A1I4QRM4-F1
#
_cell.length_a   1.000
_cell.length_b   1.000
_cell.length_c   1.000
_cell.angle_alpha   90.00
_cell.angle_beta   90.00
_cell.angle_gamma   90.00
#
_symmetry.space_group_name_H-M   'P 1'
#
loop_
_entity.id
_entity.type
_entity.pdbx_description
1 polymer ?
#
loop_
_entity_poly.entity_id
_entity_poly.type
_entity_poly.pdbx_seq_one_letter_code
_entity_poly.pdbx_strand_id
1 'polypeptide(L)'
;MKRKLYAAYGSNMNIEQMKRRCPESYIVGYGIIEDYELEFRIHANITQSLNHAVPVVVWSISDKDEQELDRYEGLAIGYYRKEVVKVNFNVYKAKVDLPCTDAIINGVEVMVYIMNSEIRPTKPPLLDYYDTVLEGYLRNGFEVRPLSTAAIKCGAKWDIPEDYKCRTDMGEKLQLKILMTNGLQSIGCNDWNLTLALINNFFGDHEDLISFKNVDGKTIITNGNDEDHLLTVDKPLFSKDVWAVYGDDGESQYYTFMFPSEY
;
A
#
# COMPACT_ATOMS: atom_id res chain seq x y z
N MET A 1 -14.22 -30.96 9.30
CA MET A 1 -14.07 -30.35 7.96
C MET A 1 -12.61 -29.96 7.78
N LYS A 2 -12.04 -30.17 6.60
CA LYS A 2 -10.69 -29.71 6.31
C LYS A 2 -10.73 -28.19 6.17
N ARG A 3 -9.74 -27.51 6.75
CA ARG A 3 -9.56 -26.06 6.59
C ARG A 3 -8.21 -25.80 5.96
N LYS A 4 -8.10 -24.73 5.20
CA LYS A 4 -6.86 -24.29 4.55
C LYS A 4 -6.51 -22.89 5.00
N LEU A 5 -5.21 -22.59 5.01
CA LEU A 5 -4.73 -21.22 5.15
C LEU A 5 -4.68 -20.57 3.77
N TYR A 6 -5.19 -19.36 3.67
CA TYR A 6 -5.21 -18.52 2.47
C TYR A 6 -4.61 -17.15 2.78
N ALA A 7 -3.61 -16.72 2.02
CA ALA A 7 -2.98 -15.41 2.14
C ALA A 7 -3.60 -14.43 1.13
N ALA A 8 -4.25 -13.38 1.63
CA ALA A 8 -4.81 -12.30 0.83
C ALA A 8 -3.87 -11.08 0.84
N TYR A 9 -3.46 -10.60 -0.33
CA TYR A 9 -2.65 -9.38 -0.54
C TYR A 9 -3.40 -8.27 -1.32
N GLY A 10 -4.64 -8.55 -1.75
CA GLY A 10 -5.48 -7.67 -2.58
C GLY A 10 -6.83 -7.38 -1.93
N SER A 11 -7.91 -7.33 -2.71
CA SER A 11 -9.24 -6.92 -2.22
C SER A 11 -9.79 -7.81 -1.10
N ASN A 12 -9.37 -9.07 -1.02
CA ASN A 12 -9.77 -9.98 0.07
C ASN A 12 -9.09 -9.66 1.42
N MET A 13 -8.22 -8.65 1.50
CA MET A 13 -7.80 -8.07 2.78
C MET A 13 -8.92 -7.26 3.44
N ASN A 14 -9.87 -6.75 2.65
CA ASN A 14 -11.03 -6.05 3.18
C ASN A 14 -12.00 -7.04 3.86
N ILE A 15 -12.20 -6.88 5.16
CA ILE A 15 -12.91 -7.84 6.02
C ILE A 15 -14.37 -8.00 5.58
N GLU A 16 -15.06 -6.91 5.24
CA GLU A 16 -16.46 -6.94 4.83
C GLU A 16 -16.63 -7.66 3.49
N GLN A 17 -15.72 -7.36 2.55
CA GLN A 17 -15.64 -8.02 1.27
C GLN A 17 -15.33 -9.52 1.40
N MET A 18 -14.41 -9.88 2.29
CA MET A 18 -14.08 -11.28 2.56
C MET A 18 -15.25 -12.01 3.21
N LYS A 19 -15.93 -11.40 4.19
CA LYS A 19 -17.07 -12.00 4.90
C LYS A 19 -18.26 -12.28 3.98
N ARG A 20 -18.51 -11.41 2.99
CA ARG A 20 -19.55 -11.62 1.98
C ARG A 20 -19.25 -12.80 1.06
N ARG A 21 -17.99 -12.95 0.64
CA ARG A 21 -17.55 -14.03 -0.27
C ARG A 21 -17.40 -15.36 0.46
N CYS A 22 -16.85 -15.32 1.66
CA CYS A 22 -16.45 -16.47 2.47
C CYS A 22 -17.03 -16.35 3.88
N PRO A 23 -18.33 -16.63 4.09
CA PRO A 23 -18.99 -16.43 5.38
C PRO A 23 -18.42 -17.29 6.51
N GLU A 24 -17.77 -18.41 6.19
CA GLU A 24 -17.16 -19.32 7.16
C GLU A 24 -15.68 -19.01 7.45
N SER A 25 -15.12 -17.99 6.79
CA SER A 25 -13.74 -17.59 7.01
C SER A 25 -13.56 -16.78 8.29
N TYR A 26 -12.33 -16.77 8.78
CA TYR A 26 -11.87 -15.88 9.85
C TYR A 26 -10.36 -15.70 9.74
N ILE A 27 -9.87 -14.59 10.31
CA ILE A 27 -8.46 -14.23 10.28
C ILE A 27 -7.70 -15.13 11.26
N VAL A 28 -6.62 -15.74 10.77
CA VAL A 28 -5.64 -16.50 11.56
C VAL A 28 -4.45 -15.65 11.94
N GLY A 29 -4.12 -14.62 11.15
CA GLY A 29 -2.97 -13.78 11.42
C GLY A 29 -2.68 -12.75 10.35
N TYR A 30 -1.62 -11.99 10.58
CA TYR A 30 -1.11 -10.94 9.71
C TYR A 30 0.37 -11.15 9.51
N GLY A 31 0.83 -11.05 8.26
CA GLY A 31 2.22 -11.37 7.96
C GLY A 31 2.69 -10.88 6.62
N ILE A 32 3.78 -11.49 6.15
CA ILE A 32 4.45 -11.14 4.91
C ILE A 32 4.79 -12.38 4.09
N ILE A 33 4.77 -12.20 2.76
CA ILE A 33 5.45 -13.08 1.81
C ILE A 33 6.77 -12.39 1.45
N GLU A 34 7.89 -12.97 1.83
CA GLU A 34 9.23 -12.48 1.51
C GLU A 34 9.63 -12.83 0.06
N ASP A 35 10.50 -12.01 -0.53
CA ASP A 35 11.00 -12.12 -1.91
C ASP A 35 9.90 -12.03 -2.98
N TYR A 36 8.84 -11.28 -2.65
CA TYR A 36 7.79 -10.90 -3.58
C TYR A 36 7.54 -9.39 -3.52
N GLU A 37 7.05 -8.83 -4.62
CA GLU A 37 6.50 -7.48 -4.67
C GLU A 37 5.07 -7.48 -5.20
N LEU A 38 4.30 -6.47 -4.80
CA LEU A 38 2.96 -6.23 -5.31
C LEU A 38 3.04 -5.50 -6.66
N GLU A 39 2.19 -5.88 -7.60
CA GLU A 39 1.98 -5.17 -8.86
C GLU A 39 0.49 -5.14 -9.22
N PHE A 40 0.10 -4.30 -10.18
CA PHE A 40 -1.27 -4.27 -10.70
C PHE A 40 -1.33 -4.67 -12.18
N ARG A 41 -2.29 -5.54 -12.48
CA ARG A 41 -2.71 -5.93 -13.83
C ARG A 41 -4.23 -5.76 -13.92
N ILE A 42 -4.70 -4.53 -13.68
CA ILE A 42 -6.09 -4.17 -13.33
C ILE A 42 -6.49 -4.58 -11.90
N HIS A 43 -6.19 -5.80 -11.50
CA HIS A 43 -6.32 -6.25 -10.10
C HIS A 43 -4.93 -6.54 -9.52
N ALA A 44 -4.85 -6.68 -8.20
CA ALA A 44 -3.59 -6.93 -7.51
C ALA A 44 -2.98 -8.28 -7.92
N ASN A 45 -1.67 -8.32 -8.14
CA ASN A 45 -0.89 -9.52 -8.33
C ASN A 45 0.39 -9.43 -7.51
N ILE A 46 1.05 -10.56 -7.27
CA ILE A 46 2.40 -10.60 -6.74
C ILE A 46 3.35 -11.27 -7.73
N THR A 47 4.59 -10.79 -7.79
CA THR A 47 5.67 -11.36 -8.58
C THR A 47 6.92 -11.52 -7.71
N GLN A 48 7.77 -12.48 -8.04
CA GLN A 48 9.03 -12.68 -7.33
C GLN A 48 9.92 -11.44 -7.49
N SER A 49 10.46 -10.96 -6.37
CA SER A 49 11.31 -9.77 -6.31
C SER A 49 12.15 -9.82 -5.02
N LEU A 50 13.45 -10.07 -5.17
CA LEU A 50 14.36 -10.24 -4.03
C LEU A 50 14.37 -8.99 -3.14
N ASN A 51 14.48 -9.21 -1.83
CA ASN A 51 14.52 -8.16 -0.80
C ASN A 51 13.26 -7.29 -0.70
N HIS A 52 12.15 -7.71 -1.34
CA HIS A 52 10.83 -7.11 -1.14
C HIS A 52 9.95 -8.03 -0.30
N ALA A 53 8.90 -7.46 0.27
CA ALA A 53 7.91 -8.21 1.02
C ALA A 53 6.50 -7.71 0.72
N VAL A 54 5.54 -8.64 0.66
CA VAL A 54 4.12 -8.31 0.46
C VAL A 54 3.33 -8.59 1.73
N PRO A 55 2.71 -7.57 2.34
CA PRO A 55 1.80 -7.76 3.47
C PRO A 55 0.59 -8.61 3.11
N VAL A 56 0.20 -9.52 4.00
CA VAL A 56 -0.93 -10.43 3.80
C VAL A 56 -1.78 -10.60 5.04
N VAL A 57 -3.10 -10.65 4.84
CA VAL A 57 -4.04 -11.21 5.81
C VAL A 57 -4.10 -12.72 5.59
N VAL A 58 -3.78 -13.49 6.62
CA VAL A 58 -3.88 -14.95 6.59
C VAL A 58 -5.25 -15.36 7.11
N TRP A 59 -6.06 -15.96 6.24
CA TRP A 59 -7.40 -16.46 6.54
C TRP A 59 -7.39 -17.96 6.71
N SER A 60 -8.23 -18.48 7.61
CA SER A 60 -8.64 -19.87 7.54
C SER A 60 -9.94 -19.96 6.76
N ILE A 61 -9.98 -20.81 5.75
CA ILE A 61 -11.14 -21.00 4.87
C ILE A 61 -11.62 -22.45 4.89
N SER A 62 -12.93 -22.66 4.73
CA SER A 62 -13.51 -23.99 4.50
C SER A 62 -13.41 -24.41 3.02
N ASP A 63 -13.69 -25.68 2.73
CA ASP A 63 -13.74 -26.17 1.34
C ASP A 63 -14.80 -25.42 0.51
N LYS A 64 -15.87 -24.92 1.14
CA LYS A 64 -16.92 -24.12 0.49
C LYS A 64 -16.42 -22.70 0.18
N ASP A 65 -15.76 -22.06 1.14
CA ASP A 65 -15.14 -20.75 0.94
C ASP A 65 -14.11 -20.81 -0.21
N GLU A 66 -13.29 -21.86 -0.28
CA GLU A 66 -12.35 -22.06 -1.39
C GLU A 66 -13.05 -22.16 -2.75
N GLN A 67 -14.19 -22.84 -2.84
CA GLN A 67 -14.96 -22.93 -4.10
C GLN A 67 -15.57 -21.57 -4.52
N GLU A 68 -15.94 -20.72 -3.57
CA GLU A 68 -16.37 -19.35 -3.85
C GLU A 68 -15.19 -18.49 -4.33
N LEU A 69 -14.02 -18.61 -3.68
CA LEU A 69 -12.80 -17.93 -4.10
C LEU A 69 -12.33 -18.39 -5.48
N ASP A 70 -12.30 -19.69 -5.75
CA ASP A 70 -11.91 -20.24 -7.05
C ASP A 70 -12.76 -19.67 -8.20
N ARG A 71 -14.07 -19.46 -7.95
CA ARG A 71 -14.97 -18.78 -8.89
C ARG A 71 -14.68 -17.29 -9.00
N TYR A 72 -14.53 -16.60 -7.87
CA TYR A 72 -14.26 -15.17 -7.82
C TYR A 72 -12.95 -14.79 -8.50
N GLU A 73 -11.90 -15.57 -8.29
CA GLU A 73 -10.56 -15.41 -8.86
C GLU A 73 -10.47 -15.95 -10.31
N GLY A 74 -11.58 -16.44 -10.87
CA GLY A 74 -11.66 -16.82 -12.28
C GLY A 74 -10.73 -17.97 -12.68
N LEU A 75 -10.53 -18.97 -11.81
CA LEU A 75 -9.64 -20.10 -12.10
C LEU A 75 -10.04 -20.88 -13.35
N ALA A 76 -11.34 -21.10 -13.54
CA ALA A 76 -11.87 -21.85 -14.68
C ALA A 76 -11.55 -21.18 -16.04
N ILE A 77 -11.32 -19.87 -16.03
CA ILE A 77 -10.97 -19.09 -17.23
C ILE A 77 -9.47 -18.69 -17.24
N GLY A 78 -8.67 -19.23 -16.32
CA GLY A 78 -7.25 -18.95 -16.21
C GLY A 78 -6.92 -17.50 -15.83
N TYR A 79 -7.78 -16.82 -15.07
CA TYR A 79 -7.51 -15.45 -14.61
C TYR A 79 -6.40 -15.44 -13.54
N TYR A 80 -6.61 -16.16 -12.43
CA TYR A 80 -5.57 -16.57 -11.49
C TYR A 80 -5.33 -18.09 -11.54
N ARG A 81 -4.22 -18.51 -10.93
CA ARG A 81 -3.94 -19.91 -10.53
C ARG A 81 -3.70 -19.97 -9.02
N LYS A 82 -3.84 -21.15 -8.43
CA LYS A 82 -3.45 -21.41 -7.05
C LYS A 82 -1.99 -21.79 -6.96
N GLU A 83 -1.30 -21.19 -6.00
CA GLU A 83 0.04 -21.60 -5.58
C GLU A 83 0.10 -21.76 -4.06
N VAL A 84 1.18 -22.37 -3.59
CA VAL A 84 1.53 -22.47 -2.18
C VAL A 84 2.83 -21.73 -1.98
N VAL A 85 2.81 -20.74 -1.08
CA VAL A 85 3.98 -19.92 -0.74
C VAL A 85 4.27 -20.03 0.75
N LYS A 86 5.49 -19.69 1.14
CA LYS A 86 5.88 -19.57 2.53
C LYS A 86 5.51 -18.18 3.05
N VAL A 87 4.85 -18.14 4.21
CA VAL A 87 4.43 -16.89 4.87
C VAL A 87 5.00 -16.87 6.28
N ASN A 88 5.54 -15.70 6.65
CA ASN A 88 5.92 -15.38 8.02
C ASN A 88 4.82 -14.50 8.62
N PHE A 89 4.13 -14.94 9.68
CA PHE A 89 2.99 -14.18 10.22
C PHE A 89 2.82 -14.32 11.74
N ASN A 90 2.26 -13.27 12.34
CA ASN A 90 1.80 -13.25 13.73
C ASN A 90 0.41 -13.86 13.82
N VAL A 91 0.22 -14.80 14.75
CA VAL A 91 -1.10 -15.43 14.96
C VAL A 91 -2.04 -14.44 15.65
N TYR A 92 -3.20 -14.21 15.04
CA TYR A 92 -4.28 -13.39 15.56
C TYR A 92 -5.50 -14.24 15.89
N LYS A 93 -6.20 -13.87 16.96
CA LYS A 93 -7.21 -14.70 17.63
C LYS A 93 -8.51 -14.83 16.81
N ALA A 94 -8.62 -15.88 16.01
CA ALA A 94 -9.91 -16.51 15.70
C ALA A 94 -9.68 -17.97 15.26
N LYS A 95 -10.10 -18.93 16.10
CA LYS A 95 -10.30 -20.37 15.81
C LYS A 95 -9.37 -21.08 14.81
N VAL A 96 -8.15 -21.51 15.10
CA VAL A 96 -7.66 -22.83 14.59
C VAL A 96 -6.81 -23.42 15.71
N ASP A 97 -6.65 -24.75 15.73
CA ASP A 97 -5.82 -25.57 16.60
C ASP A 97 -4.30 -25.19 16.66
N LEU A 98 -3.96 -23.94 16.34
CA LEU A 98 -2.65 -23.33 16.54
C LEU A 98 -2.56 -22.79 17.98
N PRO A 99 -1.42 -22.95 18.66
CA PRO A 99 -1.23 -22.39 19.99
C PRO A 99 -1.45 -20.88 19.98
N CYS A 100 -2.31 -20.41 20.88
CA CYS A 100 -2.63 -19.00 21.07
C CYS A 100 -1.45 -18.28 21.72
N THR A 101 -0.68 -17.54 20.93
CA THR A 101 0.44 -16.74 21.41
C THR A 101 0.67 -15.56 20.46
N ASP A 102 1.27 -14.47 20.93
CA ASP A 102 1.94 -13.44 20.11
C ASP A 102 3.18 -14.02 19.38
N ALA A 103 3.11 -15.29 18.95
CA ALA A 103 4.19 -15.96 18.28
C ALA A 103 4.16 -15.60 16.80
N ILE A 104 5.34 -15.19 16.35
CA ILE A 104 5.71 -15.18 14.95
C ILE A 104 5.88 -16.65 14.54
N ILE A 105 5.13 -17.08 13.53
CA ILE A 105 5.36 -18.36 12.86
C ILE A 105 5.99 -18.08 11.51
N ASN A 106 7.14 -18.70 11.25
CA ASN A 106 7.91 -18.51 10.02
C ASN A 106 7.76 -19.70 9.08
N GLY A 107 7.76 -19.43 7.77
CA GLY A 107 7.86 -20.42 6.72
C GLY A 107 6.65 -21.32 6.57
N VAL A 108 5.46 -20.88 6.98
CA VAL A 108 4.22 -21.67 6.87
C VAL A 108 3.78 -21.74 5.42
N GLU A 109 3.48 -22.94 4.94
CA GLU A 109 2.89 -23.14 3.62
C GLU A 109 1.42 -22.67 3.61
N VAL A 110 1.14 -21.64 2.82
CA VAL A 110 -0.17 -21.00 2.73
C VAL A 110 -0.58 -20.90 1.27
N MET A 111 -1.87 -21.16 0.99
CA MET A 111 -2.43 -21.02 -0.35
C MET A 111 -2.50 -19.54 -0.74
N VAL A 112 -2.19 -19.23 -1.98
CA VAL A 112 -2.29 -17.89 -2.55
C VAL A 112 -2.82 -17.99 -3.99
N TYR A 113 -3.50 -16.96 -4.47
CA TYR A 113 -3.85 -16.83 -5.89
C TYR A 113 -2.82 -15.93 -6.56
N ILE A 114 -2.23 -16.35 -7.68
CA ILE A 114 -1.28 -15.55 -8.47
C ILE A 114 -1.80 -15.46 -9.91
N MET A 115 -1.82 -14.26 -10.50
CA MET A 115 -2.32 -14.08 -11.86
C MET A 115 -1.44 -14.85 -12.85
N ASN A 116 -2.05 -15.34 -13.92
CA ASN A 116 -1.31 -15.79 -15.09
C ASN A 116 -0.78 -14.56 -15.86
N SER A 117 0.32 -14.00 -15.33
CA SER A 117 0.90 -12.71 -15.71
C SER A 117 1.46 -12.68 -17.13
N GLU A 118 1.91 -13.83 -17.66
CA GLU A 118 2.46 -13.95 -19.02
C GLU A 118 1.50 -13.47 -20.12
N ILE A 119 0.19 -13.49 -19.85
CA ILE A 119 -0.85 -13.11 -20.81
C ILE A 119 -1.60 -11.82 -20.41
N ARG A 120 -1.20 -11.14 -19.33
CA ARG A 120 -1.91 -9.95 -18.81
C ARG A 120 -0.92 -8.84 -18.50
N PRO A 121 -0.74 -7.79 -19.30
CA PRO A 121 0.26 -6.76 -19.01
C PRO A 121 -0.07 -5.97 -17.73
N THR A 122 0.97 -5.38 -17.13
CA THR A 122 0.85 -4.42 -16.02
C THR A 122 -0.07 -3.28 -16.43
N LYS A 123 -1.06 -2.97 -15.59
CA LYS A 123 -2.09 -1.96 -15.88
C LYS A 123 -2.67 -1.40 -14.58
N PRO A 124 -2.93 -0.08 -14.50
CA PRO A 124 -3.56 0.53 -13.34
C PRO A 124 -4.87 -0.14 -12.90
N PRO A 125 -5.12 -0.23 -11.59
CA PRO A 125 -6.43 -0.61 -11.10
C PRO A 125 -7.42 0.56 -11.24
N LEU A 126 -8.71 0.22 -11.23
CA LEU A 126 -9.77 1.21 -11.05
C LEU A 126 -9.70 1.79 -9.63
N LEU A 127 -10.10 3.05 -9.45
CA LEU A 127 -10.04 3.75 -8.16
C LEU A 127 -10.79 2.98 -7.06
N ASP A 128 -12.05 2.62 -7.29
CA ASP A 128 -12.86 1.87 -6.32
C ASP A 128 -12.23 0.54 -5.89
N TYR A 129 -11.51 -0.12 -6.80
CA TYR A 129 -10.76 -1.34 -6.48
C TYR A 129 -9.54 -1.01 -5.61
N TYR A 130 -8.77 0.01 -5.98
CA TYR A 130 -7.63 0.46 -5.19
C TYR A 130 -8.05 0.85 -3.77
N ASP A 131 -9.11 1.65 -3.63
CA ASP A 131 -9.67 2.09 -2.35
C ASP A 131 -10.12 0.91 -1.48
N THR A 132 -10.69 -0.12 -2.10
CA THR A 132 -11.03 -1.37 -1.40
C THR A 132 -9.79 -2.04 -0.81
N VAL A 133 -8.70 -2.15 -1.58
CA VAL A 133 -7.44 -2.76 -1.12
C VAL A 133 -6.80 -1.88 -0.06
N LEU A 134 -6.79 -0.56 -0.25
CA LEU A 134 -6.27 0.42 0.71
C LEU A 134 -7.02 0.34 2.04
N GLU A 135 -8.35 0.29 2.02
CA GLU A 135 -9.15 0.08 3.23
C GLU A 135 -8.77 -1.25 3.90
N GLY A 136 -8.50 -2.30 3.13
CA GLY A 136 -7.96 -3.56 3.62
C GLY A 136 -6.60 -3.39 4.32
N TYR A 137 -5.66 -2.64 3.73
CA TYR A 137 -4.37 -2.36 4.37
C TYR A 137 -4.57 -1.59 5.69
N LEU A 138 -5.29 -0.47 5.65
CA LEU A 138 -5.49 0.43 6.79
C LEU A 138 -6.21 -0.26 7.96
N ARG A 139 -7.30 -0.99 7.70
CA ARG A 139 -8.08 -1.66 8.75
C ARG A 139 -7.33 -2.81 9.42
N ASN A 140 -6.37 -3.42 8.72
CA ASN A 140 -5.53 -4.49 9.25
C ASN A 140 -4.17 -3.99 9.76
N GLY A 141 -3.92 -2.68 9.76
CA GLY A 141 -2.70 -2.07 10.32
C GLY A 141 -1.43 -2.33 9.50
N PHE A 142 -1.56 -2.49 8.18
CA PHE A 142 -0.40 -2.67 7.30
C PHE A 142 0.13 -1.36 6.75
N GLU A 143 1.45 -1.30 6.59
CA GLU A 143 2.12 -0.27 5.80
C GLU A 143 1.62 -0.26 4.35
N VAL A 144 1.24 0.92 3.87
CA VAL A 144 0.65 1.08 2.53
C VAL A 144 1.70 1.20 1.42
N ARG A 145 2.99 1.29 1.77
CA ARG A 145 4.10 1.48 0.81
C ARG A 145 4.11 0.46 -0.33
N PRO A 146 3.95 -0.86 -0.10
CA PRO A 146 3.89 -1.83 -1.21
C PRO A 146 2.72 -1.56 -2.15
N LEU A 147 1.57 -1.15 -1.60
CA LEU A 147 0.34 -0.84 -2.34
C LEU A 147 0.48 0.42 -3.21
N SER A 148 1.00 1.51 -2.64
CA SER A 148 1.22 2.77 -3.37
C SER A 148 2.32 2.61 -4.43
N THR A 149 3.40 1.91 -4.11
CA THR A 149 4.50 1.62 -5.05
C THR A 149 3.98 0.85 -6.27
N ALA A 150 3.17 -0.19 -6.07
CA ALA A 150 2.55 -0.96 -7.16
C ALA A 150 1.69 -0.09 -8.08
N ALA A 151 0.89 0.82 -7.50
CA ALA A 151 0.04 1.75 -8.24
C ALA A 151 0.87 2.74 -9.08
N ILE A 152 1.94 3.29 -8.51
CA ILE A 152 2.84 4.21 -9.20
C ILE A 152 3.54 3.50 -10.36
N LYS A 153 4.12 2.31 -10.12
CA LYS A 153 4.84 1.52 -11.14
C LYS A 153 3.99 1.18 -12.37
N CYS A 154 2.69 0.94 -12.17
CA CYS A 154 1.77 0.65 -13.28
C CYS A 154 1.21 1.92 -13.97
N GLY A 155 1.55 3.11 -13.50
CA GLY A 155 1.14 4.39 -14.10
C GLY A 155 -0.29 4.80 -13.75
N ALA A 156 -0.77 4.45 -12.55
CA ALA A 156 -2.09 4.87 -12.09
C ALA A 156 -2.22 6.39 -12.06
N LYS A 157 -3.36 6.89 -12.55
CA LYS A 157 -3.74 8.30 -12.55
C LYS A 157 -5.18 8.36 -12.04
N TRP A 158 -5.36 8.82 -10.81
CA TRP A 158 -6.68 9.04 -10.25
C TRP A 158 -6.86 10.52 -10.00
N ASP A 159 -7.87 11.08 -10.66
CA ASP A 159 -8.36 12.40 -10.33
C ASP A 159 -8.99 12.31 -8.93
N ILE A 160 -8.59 13.22 -8.04
CA ILE A 160 -9.19 13.34 -6.71
C ILE A 160 -10.68 13.63 -6.91
N PRO A 161 -11.62 12.84 -6.35
CA PRO A 161 -13.02 13.22 -6.34
C PRO A 161 -13.16 14.62 -5.74
N GLU A 162 -14.04 15.46 -6.28
CA GLU A 162 -14.25 16.85 -5.82
C GLU A 162 -14.41 16.95 -4.28
N ASP A 163 -14.94 15.89 -3.68
CA ASP A 163 -15.21 15.67 -2.26
C ASP A 163 -13.94 15.66 -1.37
N TYR A 164 -12.79 15.30 -1.96
CA TYR A 164 -11.47 15.28 -1.32
C TYR A 164 -10.64 16.53 -1.67
N LYS A 165 -11.14 17.41 -2.55
CA LYS A 165 -10.60 18.78 -2.69
C LYS A 165 -11.04 19.59 -1.47
N CYS A 166 -10.22 19.56 -0.42
CA CYS A 166 -10.24 20.49 0.71
C CYS A 166 -11.65 20.89 1.20
N ARG A 167 -12.29 20.01 1.97
CA ARG A 167 -13.24 20.46 3.01
C ARG A 167 -12.56 20.29 4.36
N THR A 168 -12.18 21.41 4.94
CA THR A 168 -11.74 21.56 6.32
C THR A 168 -12.88 21.17 7.27
N ASP A 169 -12.92 19.91 7.69
CA ASP A 169 -13.38 19.43 9.01
C ASP A 169 -13.58 17.92 8.91
N MET A 170 -12.75 17.10 9.57
CA MET A 170 -13.15 15.77 10.11
C MET A 170 -12.06 15.17 11.02
N GLY A 171 -12.33 15.10 12.34
CA GLY A 171 -12.19 13.86 13.14
C GLY A 171 -10.82 13.41 13.68
N GLU A 172 -10.73 13.32 15.01
CA GLU A 172 -9.57 13.04 15.86
C GLU A 172 -8.88 11.67 15.65
N LYS A 173 -7.71 11.69 15.00
CA LYS A 173 -6.56 10.80 15.21
C LYS A 173 -5.38 11.45 14.51
N LEU A 174 -4.27 11.69 15.22
CA LEU A 174 -3.06 12.44 14.81
C LEU A 174 -3.02 12.75 13.30
N GLN A 175 -3.46 13.96 12.94
CA GLN A 175 -3.53 14.42 11.56
C GLN A 175 -2.24 15.17 11.22
N LEU A 176 -1.49 14.65 10.25
CA LEU A 176 -0.37 15.36 9.65
C LEU A 176 -0.90 16.54 8.83
N LYS A 177 -0.65 17.77 9.29
CA LYS A 177 -1.03 18.97 8.55
C LYS A 177 0.01 19.27 7.48
N ILE A 178 -0.43 19.80 6.34
CA ILE A 178 0.47 20.25 5.28
C ILE A 178 0.37 21.76 5.16
N LEU A 179 1.49 22.43 5.36
CA LEU A 179 1.65 23.88 5.25
C LEU A 179 2.48 24.20 4.02
N MET A 180 2.25 25.36 3.42
CA MET A 180 3.00 25.82 2.24
C MET A 180 3.31 27.30 2.37
N THR A 181 4.51 27.70 1.99
CA THR A 181 4.87 29.13 1.86
C THR A 181 4.11 29.79 0.71
N ASN A 182 3.94 31.11 0.79
CA ASN A 182 3.30 31.90 -0.27
C ASN A 182 4.05 31.78 -1.61
N GLY A 183 5.37 31.64 -1.57
CA GLY A 183 6.19 31.41 -2.76
C GLY A 183 5.81 30.12 -3.47
N LEU A 184 5.68 29.02 -2.74
CA LEU A 184 5.35 27.72 -3.32
C LEU A 184 3.91 27.66 -3.86
N GLN A 185 2.96 28.29 -3.16
CA GLN A 185 1.56 28.37 -3.62
C GLN A 185 1.44 29.01 -5.02
N SER A 186 2.38 29.89 -5.39
CA SER A 186 2.38 30.56 -6.70
C SER A 186 2.91 29.70 -7.86
N ILE A 187 3.75 28.70 -7.58
CA ILE A 187 4.35 27.80 -8.56
C ILE A 187 3.54 26.51 -8.71
N GLY A 188 2.97 26.03 -7.60
CA GLY A 188 2.17 24.81 -7.56
C GLY A 188 2.98 23.51 -7.65
N CYS A 189 2.27 22.38 -7.56
CA CYS A 189 2.81 21.04 -7.76
C CYS A 189 2.09 20.39 -8.93
N ASN A 190 2.84 19.68 -9.77
CA ASN A 190 2.30 18.98 -10.93
C ASN A 190 1.51 17.72 -10.54
N ASP A 191 1.74 17.18 -9.34
CA ASP A 191 1.02 16.03 -8.82
C ASP A 191 1.03 16.02 -7.28
N TRP A 192 0.07 16.75 -6.70
CA TRP A 192 -0.10 16.80 -5.24
C TRP A 192 -0.46 15.44 -4.64
N ASN A 193 -1.15 14.56 -5.38
CA ASN A 193 -1.50 13.23 -4.87
C ASN A 193 -0.27 12.38 -4.62
N LEU A 194 0.61 12.32 -5.63
CA LEU A 194 1.88 11.62 -5.51
C LEU A 194 2.74 12.25 -4.43
N THR A 195 2.79 13.57 -4.37
CA THR A 195 3.56 14.30 -3.36
C THR A 195 3.08 14.01 -1.94
N LEU A 196 1.77 14.02 -1.69
CA LEU A 196 1.20 13.70 -0.37
C LEU A 196 1.40 12.22 0.01
N ALA A 197 1.29 11.31 -0.96
CA ALA A 197 1.57 9.89 -0.73
C ALA A 197 3.05 9.67 -0.34
N LEU A 198 3.97 10.41 -0.98
CA LEU A 198 5.39 10.38 -0.66
C LEU A 198 5.66 10.96 0.73
N ILE A 199 5.06 12.10 1.09
CA ILE A 199 5.19 12.66 2.45
C ILE A 199 4.68 11.70 3.50
N ASN A 200 3.48 11.14 3.33
CA ASN A 200 2.95 10.19 4.32
C ASN A 200 3.84 8.95 4.46
N ASN A 201 4.48 8.53 3.37
CA ASN A 201 5.45 7.43 3.41
C ASN A 201 6.69 7.80 4.24
N PHE A 202 7.32 8.94 3.97
CA PHE A 202 8.55 9.36 4.65
C PHE A 202 8.30 9.87 6.07
N PHE A 203 7.10 10.33 6.37
CA PHE A 203 6.67 10.65 7.73
C PHE A 203 6.70 9.42 8.64
N GLY A 204 6.29 8.25 8.13
CA GLY A 204 6.40 6.98 8.85
C GLY A 204 7.84 6.56 9.13
N ASP A 205 8.78 6.98 8.27
CA ASP A 205 10.22 6.74 8.43
C ASP A 205 10.91 7.81 9.31
N HIS A 206 10.15 8.77 9.87
CA HIS A 206 10.63 9.88 10.70
C HIS A 206 11.66 10.79 10.02
N GLU A 207 11.50 11.03 8.72
CA GLU A 207 12.36 11.97 8.00
C GLU A 207 12.00 13.42 8.35
N ASP A 208 12.91 14.12 9.04
CA ASP A 208 12.71 15.52 9.45
C ASP A 208 12.72 16.50 8.27
N LEU A 209 13.37 16.11 7.16
CA LEU A 209 13.50 16.92 5.96
C LEU A 209 13.42 16.04 4.72
N ILE A 210 12.59 16.43 3.76
CA ILE A 210 12.46 15.74 2.47
C ILE A 210 12.71 16.75 1.37
N SER A 211 13.69 16.50 0.52
CA SER A 211 14.03 17.37 -0.60
C SER A 211 13.55 16.77 -1.91
N PHE A 212 12.77 17.53 -2.67
CA PHE A 212 12.31 17.22 -4.02
C PHE A 212 13.10 18.04 -5.02
N LYS A 213 14.07 17.42 -5.70
CA LYS A 213 14.95 18.10 -6.67
C LYS A 213 14.55 17.78 -8.10
N ASN A 214 14.46 18.81 -8.94
CA ASN A 214 14.20 18.61 -10.35
C ASN A 214 15.51 18.44 -11.13
N VAL A 215 15.81 17.21 -11.54
CA VAL A 215 17.03 16.87 -12.27
C VAL A 215 16.65 16.18 -13.58
N ASP A 216 17.01 16.78 -14.71
CA ASP A 216 16.75 16.26 -16.06
C ASP A 216 15.28 15.83 -16.31
N GLY A 217 14.32 16.58 -15.76
CA GLY A 217 12.89 16.31 -15.92
C GLY A 217 12.36 15.18 -15.02
N LYS A 218 13.15 14.73 -14.05
CA LYS A 218 12.76 13.79 -12.99
C LYS A 218 12.77 14.49 -11.64
N THR A 219 12.06 13.92 -10.67
CA THR A 219 12.16 14.35 -9.27
C THR A 219 13.04 13.38 -8.51
N ILE A 220 14.18 13.85 -8.03
CA ILE A 220 15.06 13.13 -7.11
C ILE A 220 14.65 13.50 -5.70
N ILE A 221 14.36 12.51 -4.87
CA ILE A 221 13.93 12.69 -3.49
C ILE A 221 15.04 12.22 -2.56
N THR A 222 15.41 13.08 -1.61
CA THR A 222 16.41 12.79 -0.57
C THR A 222 15.90 13.22 0.81
N ASN A 223 16.59 12.83 1.88
CA ASN A 223 16.34 13.32 3.24
C ASN A 223 16.95 14.71 3.53
N GLY A 224 17.28 15.47 2.48
CA GLY A 224 18.02 16.73 2.58
C GLY A 224 19.55 16.60 2.49
N ASN A 225 20.10 15.39 2.61
CA ASN A 225 21.47 15.09 2.20
C ASN A 225 21.49 14.57 0.75
N ASP A 226 22.28 15.19 -0.11
CA ASP A 226 22.35 14.83 -1.54
C ASP A 226 22.99 13.47 -1.81
N GLU A 227 23.71 12.92 -0.82
CA GLU A 227 24.30 11.59 -0.89
C GLU A 227 23.28 10.49 -0.52
N ASP A 228 22.20 10.83 0.18
CA ASP A 228 21.20 9.88 0.69
C ASP A 228 19.94 9.85 -0.20
N HIS A 229 20.05 9.13 -1.31
CA HIS A 229 18.97 8.95 -2.27
C HIS A 229 17.83 8.10 -1.71
N LEU A 230 16.63 8.67 -1.59
CA LEU A 230 15.43 7.96 -1.15
C LEU A 230 14.66 7.36 -2.32
N LEU A 231 14.36 8.17 -3.34
CA LEU A 231 13.53 7.76 -4.48
C LEU A 231 13.76 8.65 -5.71
N THR A 232 13.61 8.06 -6.91
CA THR A 232 13.46 8.81 -8.15
C THR A 232 12.03 8.67 -8.69
N VAL A 233 11.41 9.80 -9.03
CA VAL A 233 10.14 9.86 -9.75
C VAL A 233 10.42 10.30 -11.18
N ASP A 234 10.02 9.50 -12.18
CA ASP A 234 10.26 9.75 -13.61
C ASP A 234 9.37 10.87 -14.20
N LYS A 235 9.15 11.94 -13.44
CA LYS A 235 8.50 13.19 -13.87
C LYS A 235 8.82 14.31 -12.86
N PRO A 236 8.69 15.58 -13.23
CA PRO A 236 8.89 16.68 -12.29
C PRO A 236 7.63 16.89 -11.44
N LEU A 237 7.75 16.81 -10.12
CA LEU A 237 6.69 17.16 -9.17
C LEU A 237 6.58 18.67 -9.00
N PHE A 238 7.73 19.35 -8.97
CA PHE A 238 7.83 20.79 -8.87
C PHE A 238 8.71 21.34 -9.99
N SER A 239 8.49 22.58 -10.41
CA SER A 239 9.33 23.23 -11.42
C SER A 239 10.65 23.77 -10.87
N LYS A 240 10.83 23.71 -9.54
CA LYS A 240 12.02 24.10 -8.78
C LYS A 240 12.23 23.10 -7.65
N ASP A 241 13.40 23.15 -7.03
CA ASP A 241 13.66 22.37 -5.82
C ASP A 241 12.76 22.83 -4.69
N VAL A 242 12.17 21.87 -3.97
CA VAL A 242 11.24 22.10 -2.87
C VAL A 242 11.64 21.22 -1.70
N TRP A 243 11.61 21.79 -0.50
CA TRP A 243 11.77 21.05 0.75
C TRP A 243 10.41 20.89 1.41
N ALA A 244 10.17 19.72 2.01
CA ALA A 244 9.15 19.50 3.00
C ALA A 244 9.84 19.27 4.34
N VAL A 245 9.66 20.21 5.27
CA VAL A 245 10.29 20.19 6.59
C VAL A 245 9.27 19.76 7.61
N TYR A 246 9.59 18.72 8.38
CA TYR A 246 8.76 18.26 9.48
C TYR A 246 8.75 19.26 10.64
N GLY A 247 7.62 19.36 11.33
CA GLY A 247 7.47 20.09 12.58
C GLY A 247 6.44 19.43 13.49
N ASP A 248 6.66 19.57 14.80
CA ASP A 248 5.77 19.12 15.86
C ASP A 248 5.69 20.22 16.91
N ASP A 249 4.50 20.76 17.15
CA ASP A 249 4.26 21.80 18.17
C ASP A 249 3.67 21.24 19.48
N GLY A 250 3.58 19.91 19.60
CA GLY A 250 2.98 19.20 20.74
C GLY A 250 1.46 19.05 20.65
N GLU A 251 0.79 19.79 19.77
CA GLU A 251 -0.64 19.66 19.48
C GLU A 251 -0.90 19.09 18.08
N SER A 252 0.04 19.28 17.15
CA SER A 252 -0.07 18.89 15.75
C SER A 252 1.29 18.60 15.15
N GLN A 253 1.30 17.60 14.28
CA GLN A 253 2.45 17.24 13.45
C GLN A 253 2.20 17.75 12.04
N TYR A 254 3.23 18.27 11.38
CA TYR A 254 3.07 18.90 10.08
C TYR A 254 4.31 18.82 9.20
N TYR A 255 4.12 18.90 7.89
CA TYR A 255 5.19 19.27 6.96
C TYR A 255 4.93 20.65 6.39
N THR A 256 5.94 21.51 6.46
CA THR A 256 5.95 22.79 5.75
C THR A 256 6.73 22.64 4.46
N PHE A 257 6.03 22.77 3.34
CA PHE A 257 6.64 22.84 2.04
C PHE A 257 7.11 24.26 1.72
N MET A 258 8.34 24.38 1.26
CA MET A 258 8.98 25.66 0.98
C MET A 258 10.12 25.50 -0.03
N PHE A 259 10.56 26.60 -0.63
CA PHE A 259 11.82 26.60 -1.38
C PHE A 259 13.00 26.55 -0.41
N PRO A 260 14.14 25.95 -0.82
CA PRO A 260 15.37 25.98 0.00
C PRO A 260 15.83 27.40 0.39
N SER A 261 15.48 28.42 -0.39
CA SER A 261 15.78 29.83 -0.09
C SER A 261 14.86 30.46 0.96
N GLU A 262 13.77 29.79 1.32
CA GLU A 262 12.78 30.25 2.31
C GLU A 262 12.99 29.61 3.69
N TYR A 263 13.87 28.61 3.78
CA TYR A 263 14.36 27.98 5.01
C TYR A 263 15.54 28.77 5.58
#